data_AF-A0A084DGW2-F1
#
_entry.id   AF-A0A084DGW2-F1
#
_cell.length_a   1.000
_cell.length_b   1.000
_cell.length_c   1.000
_cell.angle_alpha   90.00
_cell.angle_beta   90.00
_cell.angle_gamma   90.00
#
_symmetry.space_group_name_H-M   'P 1'
#
loop_
_entity.id
_entity.type
_entity.pdbx_description
1 polymer ?
#
loop_
_entity_poly.entity_id
_entity_poly.type
_entity_poly.pdbx_seq_one_letter_code
_entity_poly.pdbx_strand_id
1 'polypeptide(L)'
;MEYRTLGDSGIEVSLIGLGTMTWGEQNSERDAHEQIDYAIAQGVTLIDAAEMYPVPPKPDTQGRTEQYIGTWLARHRAQRDRIVLATKIAGPARQPHNPRHIRGEGNQFDRRNLTEALDGSLKRLQTDYVDLYQLHWPDRSTTTFGRPAYPWVDDTYTVPIEETLGVLAEFVKAGKVRAIGVSNETPWGVAQFLHAAEKLGLPRIASIQNPYSLLNRTFENGLSEFTHRDGVGLLAYSPLAFGWLSGKYENGARPAGARITLFERFQRYSKPQAVEATSRYVALARRHGLSPAQFALAFVNSRPFVHSNLIGATSLEQLKENIGSIDVKLSDAVLAEIDALHELQPNPAP
;
A
#
# COMPACT_ATOMS: atom_id res chain seq x y z
N MET A 1 -2.76 20.37 -0.04
CA MET A 1 -2.16 19.06 -0.38
C MET A 1 -0.72 19.28 -0.81
N GLU A 2 0.19 18.39 -0.39
CA GLU A 2 1.58 18.36 -0.87
C GLU A 2 1.72 17.29 -1.97
N TYR A 3 2.69 17.46 -2.88
CA TYR A 3 2.95 16.55 -3.98
C TYR A 3 4.42 16.13 -4.02
N ARG A 4 4.69 14.88 -4.42
CA ARG A 4 6.04 14.29 -4.54
C ARG A 4 6.15 13.49 -5.83
N THR A 5 7.29 13.58 -6.50
CA THR A 5 7.54 12.87 -7.77
C THR A 5 7.90 11.40 -7.53
N LEU A 6 7.25 10.46 -8.21
CA LEU A 6 7.56 9.03 -8.13
C LEU A 6 8.85 8.69 -8.89
N GLY A 7 9.96 8.56 -8.18
CA GLY A 7 11.25 8.25 -8.78
C GLY A 7 11.61 9.22 -9.89
N ASP A 8 12.12 8.69 -11.00
CA ASP A 8 12.45 9.43 -12.22
C ASP A 8 11.32 9.43 -13.27
N SER A 9 10.11 8.97 -12.90
CA SER A 9 8.99 8.81 -13.84
C SER A 9 8.34 10.12 -14.33
N GLY A 10 8.60 11.23 -13.64
CA GLY A 10 7.91 12.50 -13.86
C GLY A 10 6.44 12.52 -13.40
N ILE A 11 5.94 11.45 -12.77
CA ILE A 11 4.59 11.37 -12.21
C ILE A 11 4.58 11.99 -10.81
N GLU A 12 3.72 12.99 -10.57
CA GLU A 12 3.52 13.57 -9.23
C GLU A 12 2.33 12.91 -8.52
N VAL A 13 2.57 12.43 -7.30
CA VAL A 13 1.52 11.92 -6.40
C VAL A 13 1.30 12.85 -5.23
N SER A 14 0.05 12.96 -4.79
CA SER A 14 -0.27 13.60 -3.52
C SER A 14 0.34 12.84 -2.34
N LEU A 15 0.82 13.57 -1.33
CA LEU A 15 1.41 12.96 -0.11
C LEU A 15 0.42 12.08 0.64
N ILE A 16 -0.88 12.38 0.53
CA ILE A 16 -1.94 11.47 0.97
C ILE A 16 -2.52 10.80 -0.26
N GLY A 17 -2.56 9.47 -0.27
CA GLY A 17 -3.16 8.66 -1.33
C GLY A 17 -4.34 7.85 -0.82
N LEU A 18 -5.28 7.52 -1.71
CA LEU A 18 -6.49 6.79 -1.38
C LEU A 18 -6.29 5.29 -1.60
N GLY A 19 -6.18 4.53 -0.51
CA GLY A 19 -6.20 3.07 -0.53
C GLY A 19 -7.63 2.52 -0.53
N THR A 20 -7.90 1.53 -1.36
CA THR A 20 -9.28 1.19 -1.77
C THR A 20 -9.75 -0.22 -1.37
N MET A 21 -8.93 -0.96 -0.62
CA MET A 21 -9.13 -2.41 -0.42
C MET A 21 -10.41 -2.83 0.33
N THR A 22 -11.23 -1.90 0.83
CA THR A 22 -12.53 -2.21 1.48
C THR A 22 -13.72 -2.15 0.51
N TRP A 23 -13.53 -1.60 -0.70
CA TRP A 23 -14.58 -1.33 -1.67
C TRP A 23 -15.05 -2.60 -2.39
N GLY A 24 -16.29 -3.00 -2.14
CA GLY A 24 -16.88 -4.26 -2.59
C GLY A 24 -17.03 -5.31 -1.48
N GLU A 25 -16.59 -4.99 -0.25
CA GLU A 25 -16.80 -5.78 0.96
C GLU A 25 -17.42 -4.93 2.09
N GLN A 26 -16.64 -4.09 2.78
CA GLN A 26 -17.17 -3.22 3.84
C GLN A 26 -17.84 -1.96 3.29
N ASN A 27 -17.45 -1.54 2.09
CA ASN A 27 -17.99 -0.36 1.43
C ASN A 27 -18.72 -0.75 0.15
N SER A 28 -19.88 -0.15 -0.07
CA SER A 28 -20.62 -0.25 -1.32
C SER A 28 -19.95 0.55 -2.44
N GLU A 29 -20.43 0.37 -3.67
CA GLU A 29 -19.99 1.16 -4.82
C GLU A 29 -20.28 2.66 -4.63
N ARG A 30 -21.43 3.00 -4.03
CA ARG A 30 -21.78 4.38 -3.70
C ARG A 30 -20.76 4.98 -2.74
N ASP A 31 -20.42 4.26 -1.67
CA ASP A 31 -19.43 4.75 -0.70
C ASP A 31 -18.05 4.92 -1.35
N ALA A 32 -17.67 4.03 -2.27
CA ALA A 32 -16.44 4.15 -3.04
C ALA A 32 -16.44 5.43 -3.89
N HIS A 33 -17.51 5.70 -4.64
CA HIS A 33 -17.63 6.91 -5.47
C HIS A 33 -17.59 8.18 -4.62
N GLU A 34 -18.32 8.22 -3.50
CA GLU A 34 -18.31 9.35 -2.57
C GLU A 34 -16.91 9.61 -1.98
N GLN A 35 -16.16 8.55 -1.66
CA GLN A 35 -14.78 8.67 -1.19
C GLN A 35 -13.83 9.20 -2.27
N ILE A 36 -13.97 8.74 -3.53
CA ILE A 36 -13.17 9.25 -4.65
C ILE A 36 -13.46 10.74 -4.87
N ASP A 37 -14.74 11.12 -4.94
CA ASP A 37 -15.16 12.50 -5.17
C ASP A 37 -14.62 13.43 -4.08
N TYR A 38 -14.74 13.02 -2.82
CA TYR A 38 -14.21 13.79 -1.70
C TYR A 38 -12.68 13.91 -1.76
N ALA A 39 -11.96 12.81 -1.99
CA ALA A 39 -10.50 12.81 -2.02
C ALA A 39 -9.95 13.74 -3.10
N ILE A 40 -10.49 13.66 -4.33
CA ILE A 40 -10.09 14.51 -5.44
C ILE A 40 -10.40 15.98 -5.15
N ALA A 41 -11.55 16.28 -4.53
CA ALA A 41 -11.89 17.64 -4.11
C ALA A 41 -10.91 18.21 -3.07
N GLN A 42 -10.22 17.36 -2.30
CA GLN A 42 -9.15 17.76 -1.36
C GLN A 42 -7.75 17.75 -2.00
N GLY A 43 -7.64 17.52 -3.30
CA GLY A 43 -6.38 17.52 -4.06
C GLY A 43 -5.62 16.20 -4.01
N VAL A 44 -6.21 15.11 -3.49
CA VAL A 44 -5.63 13.75 -3.60
C VAL A 44 -5.65 13.33 -5.06
N THR A 45 -4.50 12.89 -5.58
CA THR A 45 -4.35 12.41 -6.96
C THR A 45 -4.11 10.91 -7.03
N LEU A 46 -3.46 10.30 -6.03
CA LEU A 46 -3.16 8.87 -6.06
C LEU A 46 -4.34 8.02 -5.58
N ILE A 47 -4.78 7.08 -6.41
CA ILE A 47 -5.76 6.03 -6.07
C ILE A 47 -5.08 4.66 -6.25
N ASP A 48 -5.04 3.88 -5.18
CA ASP A 48 -4.37 2.57 -5.16
C ASP A 48 -5.37 1.41 -5.07
N ALA A 49 -5.34 0.52 -6.06
CA ALA A 49 -6.17 -0.68 -6.19
C ALA A 49 -5.32 -1.95 -6.30
N ALA A 50 -5.96 -3.11 -6.52
CA ALA A 50 -5.31 -4.37 -6.89
C ALA A 50 -6.35 -5.31 -7.50
N GLU A 51 -5.93 -6.23 -8.37
CA GLU A 51 -6.83 -7.23 -8.98
C GLU A 51 -7.53 -8.13 -7.96
N MET A 52 -6.89 -8.32 -6.80
CA MET A 52 -7.39 -9.20 -5.73
C MET A 52 -8.35 -8.49 -4.77
N TYR A 53 -8.45 -7.17 -4.83
CA TYR A 53 -9.29 -6.41 -3.89
C TYR A 53 -10.77 -6.60 -4.21
N PRO A 54 -11.63 -6.61 -3.17
CA PRO A 54 -11.41 -6.15 -1.79
C PRO A 54 -10.82 -7.21 -0.84
N VAL A 55 -10.58 -6.83 0.41
CA VAL A 55 -10.14 -7.71 1.51
C VAL A 55 -11.21 -7.84 2.62
N PRO A 56 -11.34 -9.01 3.28
CA PRO A 56 -10.62 -10.26 3.04
C PRO A 56 -10.88 -10.85 1.64
N PRO A 57 -9.83 -11.34 0.93
CA PRO A 57 -10.00 -11.77 -0.46
C PRO A 57 -10.78 -13.08 -0.54
N LYS A 58 -11.80 -13.11 -1.39
CA LYS A 58 -12.64 -14.29 -1.70
C LYS A 58 -13.02 -14.29 -3.19
N PRO A 59 -13.27 -15.46 -3.80
CA PRO A 59 -13.57 -15.57 -5.23
C PRO A 59 -14.69 -14.65 -5.70
N ASP A 60 -15.80 -14.59 -4.95
CA ASP A 60 -17.01 -13.87 -5.35
C ASP A 60 -16.88 -12.34 -5.38
N THR A 61 -15.84 -11.80 -4.73
CA THR A 61 -15.59 -10.35 -4.66
C THR A 61 -14.33 -9.92 -5.39
N GLN A 62 -13.49 -10.84 -5.84
CA GLN A 62 -12.25 -10.51 -6.54
C GLN A 62 -12.51 -9.50 -7.68
N GLY A 63 -11.74 -8.41 -7.70
CA GLY A 63 -11.79 -7.39 -8.74
C GLY A 63 -12.91 -6.36 -8.57
N ARG A 64 -13.81 -6.48 -7.57
CA ARG A 64 -14.89 -5.51 -7.37
C ARG A 64 -14.38 -4.10 -7.09
N THR A 65 -13.26 -3.97 -6.39
CA THR A 65 -12.65 -2.66 -6.14
C THR A 65 -12.28 -1.95 -7.44
N GLU A 66 -11.65 -2.66 -8.38
CA GLU A 66 -11.33 -2.12 -9.71
C GLU A 66 -12.59 -1.82 -10.53
N GLN A 67 -13.62 -2.67 -10.43
CA GLN A 67 -14.90 -2.41 -11.09
C GLN A 67 -15.54 -1.12 -10.58
N TYR A 68 -15.53 -0.87 -9.26
CA TYR A 68 -16.11 0.34 -8.68
C TYR A 68 -15.34 1.61 -9.09
N ILE A 69 -14.01 1.52 -9.18
CA ILE A 69 -13.19 2.61 -9.74
C ILE A 69 -13.52 2.80 -11.23
N GLY A 70 -13.67 1.70 -11.99
CA GLY A 70 -13.95 1.77 -13.42
C GLY A 70 -15.30 2.38 -13.76
N THR A 71 -16.35 2.07 -12.99
CA THR A 71 -17.66 2.70 -13.16
C THR A 71 -17.64 4.19 -12.78
N TRP A 72 -16.82 4.57 -11.78
CA TRP A 72 -16.58 5.99 -11.47
C TRP A 72 -15.87 6.69 -12.63
N LEU A 73 -14.80 6.10 -13.17
CA LEU A 73 -14.07 6.63 -14.33
C LEU A 73 -14.95 6.72 -15.59
N ALA A 74 -15.90 5.80 -15.76
CA ALA A 74 -16.86 5.82 -16.85
C ALA A 74 -17.77 7.04 -16.81
N ARG A 75 -18.15 7.47 -15.61
CA ARG A 75 -18.96 8.67 -15.38
C ARG A 75 -18.12 9.95 -15.41
N HIS A 76 -16.82 9.85 -15.15
CA HIS A 76 -15.91 10.99 -14.97
C HIS A 76 -14.70 10.93 -15.89
N ARG A 77 -14.88 10.63 -17.19
CA ARG A 77 -13.78 10.45 -18.17
C ARG A 77 -12.77 11.59 -18.16
N ALA A 78 -13.22 12.84 -18.03
CA ALA A 78 -12.36 14.02 -17.99
C ALA A 78 -11.43 14.09 -16.76
N GLN A 79 -11.67 13.27 -15.72
CA GLN A 79 -10.80 13.21 -14.53
C GLN A 79 -9.67 12.19 -14.67
N ARG A 80 -9.66 11.31 -15.68
CA ARG A 80 -8.68 10.22 -15.79
C ARG A 80 -7.25 10.74 -15.77
N ASP A 81 -6.96 11.80 -16.52
CA ASP A 81 -5.61 12.37 -16.61
C ASP A 81 -5.23 13.22 -15.38
N ARG A 82 -6.18 13.48 -14.47
CA ARG A 82 -5.97 14.22 -13.22
C ARG A 82 -5.68 13.31 -12.03
N ILE A 83 -5.83 12.00 -12.19
CA ILE A 83 -5.52 11.02 -11.16
C ILE A 83 -4.30 10.20 -11.56
N VAL A 84 -3.55 9.77 -10.56
CA VAL A 84 -2.55 8.72 -10.68
C VAL A 84 -3.23 7.43 -10.24
N LEU A 85 -3.54 6.56 -11.19
CA LEU A 85 -4.18 5.29 -10.91
C LEU A 85 -3.14 4.18 -10.80
N ALA A 86 -3.04 3.58 -9.61
CA ALA A 86 -2.17 2.45 -9.36
C ALA A 86 -2.98 1.15 -9.19
N THR A 87 -2.52 0.06 -9.80
CA THR A 87 -3.05 -1.28 -9.51
C THR A 87 -1.93 -2.32 -9.43
N LYS A 88 -2.27 -3.56 -9.06
CA LYS A 88 -1.30 -4.60 -8.75
C LYS A 88 -1.74 -5.98 -9.22
N ILE A 89 -0.75 -6.75 -9.64
CA ILE A 89 -0.85 -8.20 -9.82
C ILE A 89 -0.48 -8.93 -8.52
N ALA A 90 -1.32 -9.87 -8.09
CA ALA A 90 -1.06 -10.76 -6.98
C ALA A 90 0.08 -11.73 -7.30
N GLY A 91 1.07 -11.84 -6.41
CA GLY A 91 2.12 -12.84 -6.51
C GLY A 91 1.66 -14.26 -6.15
N PRO A 92 2.55 -15.26 -6.25
CA PRO A 92 2.27 -16.66 -5.91
C PRO A 92 1.78 -16.83 -4.47
N ALA A 93 0.94 -17.86 -4.25
CA ALA A 93 0.41 -18.17 -2.92
C ALA A 93 1.38 -19.03 -2.09
N ARG A 94 2.55 -18.46 -1.73
CA ARG A 94 3.60 -19.17 -0.98
C ARG A 94 3.39 -19.20 0.53
N GLN A 95 2.54 -18.32 1.08
CA GLN A 95 2.16 -18.33 2.49
C GLN A 95 0.70 -18.79 2.68
N PRO A 96 0.34 -19.40 3.84
CA PRO A 96 -1.01 -19.90 4.09
C PRO A 96 -2.13 -18.85 3.93
N HIS A 97 -1.81 -17.58 4.19
CA HIS A 97 -2.76 -16.47 4.09
C HIS A 97 -2.76 -15.79 2.71
N ASN A 98 -2.03 -16.29 1.70
CA ASN A 98 -2.17 -15.75 0.35
C ASN A 98 -3.41 -16.36 -0.33
N PRO A 99 -4.17 -15.57 -1.13
CA PRO A 99 -5.36 -16.08 -1.80
C PRO A 99 -4.99 -17.05 -2.93
N ARG A 100 -5.37 -18.33 -2.79
CA ARG A 100 -5.09 -19.36 -3.81
C ARG A 100 -5.98 -19.29 -5.05
N HIS A 101 -7.08 -18.54 -5.00
CA HIS A 101 -8.07 -18.49 -6.09
C HIS A 101 -7.72 -17.54 -7.25
N ILE A 102 -6.77 -16.61 -7.08
CA ILE A 102 -6.53 -15.54 -8.07
C ILE A 102 -6.03 -16.09 -9.43
N ARG A 103 -5.32 -17.23 -9.44
CA ARG A 103 -4.89 -17.99 -10.64
C ARG A 103 -4.43 -19.44 -10.31
N GLY A 104 -4.87 -19.97 -9.16
CA GLY A 104 -4.50 -21.31 -8.70
C GLY A 104 -3.01 -21.46 -8.38
N GLU A 105 -2.49 -22.68 -8.52
CA GLU A 105 -1.08 -23.03 -8.24
C GLU A 105 -0.10 -22.45 -9.27
N GLY A 106 -0.57 -22.10 -10.47
CA GLY A 106 0.25 -21.54 -11.55
C GLY A 106 0.41 -20.02 -11.50
N ASN A 107 -0.03 -19.35 -10.43
CA ASN A 107 0.12 -17.90 -10.29
C ASN A 107 1.58 -17.54 -9.99
N GLN A 108 2.24 -16.84 -10.90
CA GLN A 108 3.63 -16.42 -10.83
C GLN A 108 3.83 -15.20 -11.74
N PHE A 109 4.97 -14.52 -11.70
CA PHE A 109 5.23 -13.33 -12.52
C PHE A 109 5.81 -13.64 -13.90
N ASP A 110 5.25 -14.67 -14.54
CA ASP A 110 5.56 -15.01 -15.93
C ASP A 110 4.73 -14.14 -16.90
N ARG A 111 5.10 -14.17 -18.17
CA ARG A 111 4.41 -13.41 -19.23
C ARG A 111 2.90 -13.64 -19.27
N ARG A 112 2.47 -14.90 -19.13
CA ARG A 112 1.06 -15.28 -19.27
C ARG A 112 0.23 -14.63 -18.16
N ASN A 113 0.63 -14.86 -16.92
CA ASN A 113 -0.05 -14.33 -15.74
C ASN A 113 0.00 -12.79 -15.69
N LEU A 114 1.15 -12.19 -16.03
CA LEU A 114 1.31 -10.73 -16.11
C LEU A 114 0.35 -10.10 -17.12
N THR A 115 0.23 -10.70 -18.31
CA THR A 115 -0.64 -10.19 -19.39
C THR A 115 -2.11 -10.35 -19.01
N GLU A 116 -2.50 -11.53 -18.52
CA GLU A 116 -3.88 -11.81 -18.08
C GLU A 116 -4.33 -10.86 -16.97
N ALA A 117 -3.47 -10.64 -15.97
CA ALA A 117 -3.76 -9.76 -14.84
C ALA A 117 -3.92 -8.29 -15.27
N LEU A 118 -3.01 -7.78 -16.10
CA LEU A 118 -3.05 -6.39 -16.55
C LEU A 118 -4.28 -6.14 -17.43
N ASP A 119 -4.53 -7.00 -18.42
CA ASP A 119 -5.68 -6.85 -19.33
C ASP A 119 -7.01 -6.98 -18.57
N GLY A 120 -7.09 -7.90 -17.60
CA GLY A 120 -8.24 -8.02 -16.71
C GLY A 120 -8.46 -6.77 -15.86
N SER A 121 -7.38 -6.18 -15.35
CA SER A 121 -7.43 -4.97 -14.53
C SER A 121 -7.88 -3.76 -15.36
N LEU A 122 -7.29 -3.53 -16.53
CA LEU A 122 -7.66 -2.44 -17.45
C LEU A 122 -9.14 -2.54 -17.87
N LYS A 123 -9.62 -3.77 -18.15
CA LYS A 123 -11.04 -4.01 -18.46
C LYS A 123 -11.95 -3.61 -17.29
N ARG A 124 -11.63 -4.01 -16.06
CA ARG A 124 -12.43 -3.65 -14.86
C ARG A 124 -12.37 -2.17 -14.55
N LEU A 125 -11.20 -1.56 -14.68
CA LEU A 125 -10.95 -0.13 -14.48
C LEU A 125 -11.50 0.75 -15.63
N GLN A 126 -11.95 0.14 -16.73
CA GLN A 126 -12.50 0.85 -17.89
C GLN A 126 -11.61 2.00 -18.40
N THR A 127 -10.31 1.72 -18.51
CA THR A 127 -9.24 2.63 -18.95
C THR A 127 -8.21 1.85 -19.77
N ASP A 128 -7.52 2.52 -20.69
CA ASP A 128 -6.53 1.88 -21.57
C ASP A 128 -5.14 1.75 -20.92
N TYR A 129 -4.91 2.50 -19.84
CA TYR A 129 -3.64 2.52 -19.12
C TYR A 129 -3.81 2.72 -17.61
N VAL A 130 -2.79 2.29 -16.86
CA VAL A 130 -2.56 2.66 -15.44
C VAL A 130 -1.26 3.46 -15.31
N ASP A 131 -1.23 4.40 -14.36
CA ASP A 131 -0.06 5.24 -14.14
C ASP A 131 1.05 4.45 -13.44
N LEU A 132 0.68 3.56 -12.54
CA LEU A 132 1.60 2.70 -11.80
C LEU A 132 1.10 1.26 -11.75
N TYR A 133 1.87 0.32 -12.28
CA TYR A 133 1.57 -1.11 -12.14
C TYR A 133 2.58 -1.77 -11.21
N GLN A 134 2.06 -2.45 -10.19
CA GLN A 134 2.89 -2.96 -9.10
C GLN A 134 2.85 -4.49 -9.00
N LEU A 135 4.00 -5.08 -8.66
CA LEU A 135 4.06 -6.46 -8.21
C LEU A 135 3.64 -6.52 -6.72
N HIS A 136 2.48 -7.09 -6.42
CA HIS A 136 1.84 -6.95 -5.09
C HIS A 136 2.63 -7.62 -3.96
N TRP A 137 3.29 -8.73 -4.22
CA TRP A 137 4.33 -9.30 -3.37
C TRP A 137 5.30 -10.12 -4.23
N PRO A 138 6.54 -10.35 -3.78
CA PRO A 138 7.56 -10.99 -4.61
C PRO A 138 7.14 -12.38 -5.10
N ASP A 139 7.65 -12.73 -6.29
CA ASP A 139 7.52 -14.10 -6.79
C ASP A 139 8.22 -15.07 -5.83
N ARG A 140 9.41 -14.75 -5.35
CA ARG A 140 10.15 -15.56 -4.37
C ARG A 140 9.58 -15.52 -2.95
N SER A 141 9.86 -16.55 -2.17
CA SER A 141 9.67 -16.57 -0.73
C SER A 141 10.64 -15.61 -0.04
N THR A 142 10.12 -14.64 0.71
CA THR A 142 10.93 -13.68 1.47
C THR A 142 10.17 -13.17 2.72
N THR A 143 10.71 -12.16 3.41
CA THR A 143 10.10 -11.49 4.57
C THR A 143 8.90 -10.65 4.15
N THR A 144 7.74 -11.28 4.03
CA THR A 144 6.47 -10.59 3.77
C THR A 144 5.41 -10.91 4.83
N PHE A 145 4.46 -9.99 4.99
CA PHE A 145 3.22 -10.20 5.74
C PHE A 145 3.39 -10.73 7.19
N GLY A 146 4.29 -10.13 7.97
CA GLY A 146 4.50 -10.48 9.37
C GLY A 146 5.49 -11.61 9.62
N ARG A 147 6.16 -12.12 8.57
CA ARG A 147 7.33 -12.98 8.71
C ARG A 147 8.55 -12.13 9.08
N PRO A 148 9.13 -12.28 10.29
CA PRO A 148 10.15 -11.35 10.81
C PRO A 148 11.55 -11.60 10.26
N ALA A 149 11.84 -12.81 9.78
CA ALA A 149 13.16 -13.20 9.30
C ALA A 149 13.07 -13.91 7.95
N TYR A 150 14.15 -13.80 7.16
CA TYR A 150 14.23 -14.49 5.87
C TYR A 150 14.04 -16.00 6.10
N PRO A 151 13.17 -16.66 5.31
CA PRO A 151 12.73 -18.02 5.63
C PRO A 151 13.74 -19.12 5.35
N TRP A 152 14.84 -18.85 4.63
CA TRP A 152 15.82 -19.87 4.22
C TRP A 152 15.17 -21.08 3.55
N VAL A 153 14.30 -20.80 2.56
CA VAL A 153 13.64 -21.84 1.76
C VAL A 153 14.15 -21.79 0.33
N ASP A 154 14.38 -22.96 -0.24
CA ASP A 154 14.62 -23.14 -1.66
C ASP A 154 13.27 -23.26 -2.35
N ASP A 155 12.84 -22.18 -3.01
CA ASP A 155 11.67 -22.23 -3.85
C ASP A 155 11.90 -23.19 -5.03
N THR A 156 10.99 -24.13 -5.26
CA THR A 156 11.11 -25.10 -6.38
C THR A 156 11.23 -24.41 -7.73
N TYR A 157 10.52 -23.30 -7.90
CA TYR A 157 10.62 -22.40 -9.05
C TYR A 157 10.16 -21.00 -8.66
N THR A 158 10.81 -19.99 -9.23
CA THR A 158 10.44 -18.57 -9.21
C THR A 158 10.76 -17.96 -10.57
N VAL A 159 9.93 -17.05 -11.04
CA VAL A 159 10.26 -16.30 -12.27
C VAL A 159 11.41 -15.33 -11.98
N PRO A 160 12.50 -15.33 -12.78
CA PRO A 160 13.60 -14.39 -12.60
C PRO A 160 13.16 -12.93 -12.73
N ILE A 161 13.78 -12.05 -11.95
CA ILE A 161 13.47 -10.61 -11.95
C ILE A 161 13.66 -10.00 -13.34
N GLU A 162 14.69 -10.43 -14.07
CA GLU A 162 14.97 -10.00 -15.44
C GLU A 162 13.84 -10.36 -16.41
N GLU A 163 13.28 -11.57 -16.29
CA GLU A 163 12.16 -12.01 -17.12
C GLU A 163 10.90 -11.19 -16.81
N THR A 164 10.56 -11.07 -15.52
CA THR A 164 9.43 -10.26 -15.06
C THR A 164 9.58 -8.81 -15.54
N LEU A 165 10.74 -8.19 -15.35
CA LEU A 165 11.00 -6.81 -15.75
C LEU A 165 10.94 -6.63 -17.29
N GLY A 166 11.41 -7.62 -18.05
CA GLY A 166 11.30 -7.62 -19.51
C GLY A 166 9.85 -7.56 -20.00
N VAL A 167 8.96 -8.34 -19.37
CA VAL A 167 7.52 -8.28 -19.68
C VAL A 167 6.91 -6.94 -19.29
N LEU A 168 7.24 -6.43 -18.10
CA LEU A 168 6.73 -5.12 -17.65
C LEU A 168 7.20 -3.97 -18.56
N ALA A 169 8.43 -4.05 -19.08
CA ALA A 169 8.95 -3.09 -20.05
C ALA A 169 8.15 -3.07 -21.36
N GLU A 170 7.66 -4.23 -21.81
CA GLU A 170 6.77 -4.30 -22.97
C GLU A 170 5.41 -3.63 -22.70
N PHE A 171 4.87 -3.75 -21.48
CA PHE A 171 3.64 -3.04 -21.10
C PHE A 171 3.84 -1.52 -21.09
N VAL A 172 5.01 -1.05 -20.65
CA VAL A 172 5.40 0.36 -20.73
C VAL A 172 5.51 0.80 -22.19
N LYS A 173 6.22 0.05 -23.02
CA LYS A 173 6.35 0.33 -24.47
C LYS A 173 5.00 0.33 -25.19
N ALA A 174 4.06 -0.52 -24.78
CA ALA A 174 2.71 -0.58 -25.31
C ALA A 174 1.79 0.53 -24.80
N GLY A 175 2.24 1.38 -23.86
CA GLY A 175 1.45 2.47 -23.28
C GLY A 175 0.38 2.02 -22.27
N LYS A 176 0.34 0.73 -21.91
CA LYS A 176 -0.61 0.20 -20.91
C LYS A 176 -0.24 0.56 -19.47
N VAL A 177 1.05 0.83 -19.24
CA VAL A 177 1.61 1.15 -17.93
C VAL A 177 2.56 2.35 -18.11
N ARG A 178 2.51 3.35 -17.23
CA ARG A 178 3.45 4.48 -17.30
C ARG A 178 4.70 4.27 -16.44
N ALA A 179 4.53 3.75 -15.22
CA ALA A 179 5.61 3.41 -14.30
C ALA A 179 5.41 2.04 -13.65
N ILE A 180 6.51 1.44 -13.22
CA ILE A 180 6.53 0.13 -12.58
C ILE A 180 6.85 0.31 -11.10
N GLY A 181 6.17 -0.41 -10.22
CA GLY A 181 6.48 -0.46 -8.79
C GLY A 181 6.56 -1.89 -8.27
N VAL A 182 7.08 -2.02 -7.06
CA VAL A 182 7.09 -3.28 -6.30
C VAL A 182 6.37 -3.08 -4.98
N SER A 183 5.91 -4.16 -4.35
CA SER A 183 5.25 -4.11 -3.05
C SER A 183 5.67 -5.30 -2.21
N ASN A 184 5.70 -5.11 -0.89
CA ASN A 184 6.17 -6.12 0.06
C ASN A 184 7.58 -6.63 -0.29
N GLU A 185 8.44 -5.74 -0.77
CA GLU A 185 9.81 -6.07 -1.16
C GLU A 185 10.82 -5.75 -0.05
N THR A 186 12.04 -6.22 -0.24
CA THR A 186 13.20 -6.11 0.64
C THR A 186 14.33 -5.33 -0.05
N PRO A 187 15.35 -4.85 0.70
CA PRO A 187 16.53 -4.21 0.12
C PRO A 187 17.18 -5.03 -1.00
N TRP A 188 17.30 -6.35 -0.82
CA TRP A 188 17.86 -7.23 -1.85
C TRP A 188 17.04 -7.19 -3.13
N GLY A 189 15.72 -7.30 -3.03
CA GLY A 189 14.86 -7.32 -4.22
C GLY A 189 14.90 -6.00 -4.97
N VAL A 190 14.81 -4.87 -4.26
CA VAL A 190 14.98 -3.54 -4.87
C VAL A 190 16.32 -3.44 -5.61
N ALA A 191 17.42 -3.85 -4.98
CA ALA A 191 18.73 -3.87 -5.63
C ALA A 191 18.77 -4.74 -6.90
N GLN A 192 18.14 -5.91 -6.88
CA GLN A 192 18.08 -6.79 -8.06
C GLN A 192 17.24 -6.19 -9.20
N PHE A 193 16.10 -5.56 -8.91
CA PHE A 193 15.31 -4.86 -9.92
C PHE A 193 16.08 -3.71 -10.56
N LEU A 194 16.77 -2.90 -9.75
CA LEU A 194 17.59 -1.79 -10.25
C LEU A 194 18.78 -2.27 -11.07
N HIS A 195 19.46 -3.34 -10.62
CA HIS A 195 20.55 -3.96 -11.36
C HIS A 195 20.08 -4.55 -12.70
N ALA A 196 18.96 -5.26 -12.71
CA ALA A 196 18.37 -5.80 -13.93
C ALA A 196 18.00 -4.69 -14.93
N ALA A 197 17.41 -3.60 -14.43
CA ALA A 197 17.07 -2.42 -15.24
C ALA A 197 18.32 -1.83 -15.92
N GLU A 198 19.38 -1.59 -15.15
CA GLU A 198 20.65 -1.05 -15.66
C GLU A 198 21.30 -2.00 -16.67
N LYS A 199 21.47 -3.27 -16.30
CA LYS A 199 22.17 -4.28 -17.10
C LYS A 199 21.50 -4.52 -18.46
N LEU A 200 20.17 -4.48 -18.50
CA LEU A 200 19.38 -4.81 -19.69
C LEU A 200 18.83 -3.58 -20.42
N GLY A 201 19.05 -2.36 -19.90
CA GLY A 201 18.46 -1.14 -20.44
C GLY A 201 16.93 -1.13 -20.35
N LEU A 202 16.37 -1.70 -19.28
CA LEU A 202 14.93 -1.76 -19.02
C LEU A 202 14.48 -0.63 -18.07
N PRO A 203 13.18 -0.32 -18.00
CA PRO A 203 12.69 0.71 -17.09
C PRO A 203 13.02 0.40 -15.62
N ARG A 204 13.36 1.43 -14.86
CA ARG A 204 13.59 1.34 -13.42
C ARG A 204 12.26 1.27 -12.67
N ILE A 205 12.25 0.63 -11.50
CA ILE A 205 11.11 0.68 -10.59
C ILE A 205 11.04 2.07 -9.95
N ALA A 206 9.88 2.72 -10.02
CA ALA A 206 9.66 4.08 -9.53
C ALA A 206 9.31 4.14 -8.03
N SER A 207 8.77 3.05 -7.48
CA SER A 207 8.28 3.03 -6.10
C SER A 207 8.30 1.65 -5.48
N ILE A 208 8.31 1.64 -4.14
CA ILE A 208 8.04 0.48 -3.32
C ILE A 208 6.82 0.74 -2.42
N GLN A 209 5.83 -0.15 -2.43
CA GLN A 209 4.67 -0.08 -1.55
C GLN A 209 4.82 -1.07 -0.39
N ASN A 210 5.27 -0.56 0.76
CA ASN A 210 5.57 -1.36 1.96
C ASN A 210 4.79 -0.86 3.20
N PRO A 211 4.62 -1.72 4.22
CA PRO A 211 3.96 -1.34 5.46
C PRO A 211 4.85 -0.35 6.20
N TYR A 212 4.28 0.78 6.63
CA TYR A 212 5.02 1.74 7.44
C TYR A 212 4.07 2.48 8.39
N SER A 213 4.38 2.45 9.68
CA SER A 213 3.59 3.07 10.75
C SER A 213 4.42 3.19 12.02
N LEU A 214 3.87 3.78 13.07
CA LEU A 214 4.48 3.79 14.41
C LEU A 214 4.80 2.36 14.94
N LEU A 215 4.09 1.34 14.46
CA LEU A 215 4.29 -0.07 14.87
C LEU A 215 5.22 -0.87 13.96
N ASN A 216 5.61 -0.30 12.80
CA ASN A 216 6.48 -0.96 11.83
C ASN A 216 7.28 0.09 11.06
N ARG A 217 8.53 0.24 11.45
CA ARG A 217 9.55 1.12 10.87
C ARG A 217 10.68 0.33 10.22
N THR A 218 10.47 -0.97 9.93
CA THR A 218 11.50 -1.84 9.32
C THR A 218 12.02 -1.32 7.98
N PHE A 219 11.24 -0.49 7.28
CA PHE A 219 11.67 0.21 6.07
C PHE A 219 12.92 1.09 6.29
N GLU A 220 13.08 1.67 7.49
CA GLU A 220 14.21 2.52 7.83
C GLU A 220 15.55 1.77 7.85
N ASN A 221 15.53 0.45 8.08
CA ASN A 221 16.73 -0.38 8.28
C ASN A 221 17.50 -0.71 6.98
N GLY A 222 17.09 -0.18 5.83
CA GLY A 222 17.85 -0.37 4.58
C GLY A 222 17.10 0.03 3.32
N LEU A 223 15.77 0.10 3.33
CA LEU A 223 15.00 0.53 2.14
C LEU A 223 14.95 2.06 2.00
N SER A 224 15.00 2.79 3.12
CA SER A 224 15.06 4.26 3.14
C SER A 224 16.27 4.81 2.38
N GLU A 225 17.41 4.10 2.39
CA GLU A 225 18.61 4.50 1.65
C GLU A 225 18.39 4.42 0.13
N PHE A 226 17.67 3.41 -0.37
CA PHE A 226 17.30 3.35 -1.80
C PHE A 226 16.40 4.52 -2.22
N THR A 227 15.57 5.04 -1.32
CA THR A 227 14.82 6.26 -1.63
C THR A 227 15.75 7.45 -1.82
N HIS A 228 16.78 7.59 -0.97
CA HIS A 228 17.72 8.70 -1.07
C HIS A 228 18.70 8.56 -2.26
N ARG A 229 19.22 7.35 -2.50
CA ARG A 229 20.28 7.10 -3.49
C ARG A 229 19.75 6.81 -4.89
N ASP A 230 18.65 6.07 -4.99
CA ASP A 230 18.13 5.52 -6.24
C ASP A 230 16.78 6.12 -6.65
N GLY A 231 16.17 6.96 -5.79
CA GLY A 231 14.88 7.60 -6.03
C GLY A 231 13.67 6.68 -5.83
N VAL A 232 13.85 5.45 -5.32
CA VAL A 232 12.73 4.50 -5.14
C VAL A 232 11.92 4.89 -3.91
N GLY A 233 10.85 5.65 -4.13
CA GLY A 233 10.00 6.23 -3.08
C GLY A 233 9.05 5.23 -2.41
N LEU A 234 8.77 5.42 -1.12
CA LEU A 234 7.80 4.61 -0.38
C LEU A 234 6.36 5.09 -0.60
N LEU A 235 5.49 4.18 -1.05
CA LEU A 235 4.04 4.27 -0.88
C LEU A 235 3.67 3.52 0.41
N ALA A 236 3.51 4.24 1.52
CA ALA A 236 3.30 3.64 2.83
C ALA A 236 1.88 3.06 2.91
N TYR A 237 1.74 1.77 3.24
CA TYR A 237 0.43 1.15 3.47
C TYR A 237 0.19 0.77 4.94
N SER A 238 -1.09 0.65 5.31
CA SER A 238 -1.54 0.38 6.69
C SER A 238 -0.94 1.33 7.73
N PRO A 239 -0.92 2.66 7.49
CA PRO A 239 -0.30 3.63 8.40
C PRO A 239 -1.00 3.71 9.76
N LEU A 240 -2.28 3.32 9.81
CA LEU A 240 -3.07 3.20 11.05
C LEU A 240 -3.11 1.79 11.63
N ALA A 241 -2.29 0.86 11.12
CA ALA A 241 -2.24 -0.52 11.61
C ALA A 241 -3.63 -1.18 11.67
N PHE A 242 -4.36 -1.22 10.55
CA PHE A 242 -5.77 -1.68 10.49
C PHE A 242 -6.77 -0.94 11.40
N GLY A 243 -6.40 0.26 11.85
CA GLY A 243 -7.22 1.11 12.73
C GLY A 243 -6.82 1.02 14.19
N TRP A 244 -5.87 0.16 14.59
CA TRP A 244 -5.37 0.10 15.96
C TRP A 244 -4.87 1.46 16.45
N LEU A 245 -4.06 2.16 15.64
CA LEU A 245 -3.49 3.48 16.01
C LEU A 245 -4.51 4.62 16.12
N SER A 246 -5.78 4.41 15.74
CA SER A 246 -6.85 5.38 16.05
C SER A 246 -7.32 5.32 17.51
N GLY A 247 -6.91 4.29 18.26
CA GLY A 247 -7.37 4.04 19.63
C GLY A 247 -8.77 3.44 19.74
N LYS A 248 -9.44 3.10 18.62
CA LYS A 248 -10.82 2.58 18.63
C LYS A 248 -10.98 1.20 19.28
N TYR A 249 -9.89 0.49 19.52
CA TYR A 249 -9.86 -0.84 20.15
C TYR A 249 -9.28 -0.84 21.58
N GLU A 250 -9.02 0.35 22.14
CA GLU A 250 -8.50 0.49 23.51
C GLU A 250 -9.45 -0.17 24.53
N ASN A 251 -8.88 -0.67 25.64
CA ASN A 251 -9.62 -1.33 26.71
C ASN A 251 -10.47 -2.54 26.25
N GLY A 252 -10.04 -3.21 25.17
CA GLY A 252 -10.73 -4.37 24.62
C GLY A 252 -11.98 -4.04 23.80
N ALA A 253 -12.20 -2.77 23.45
CA ALA A 253 -13.34 -2.35 22.65
C ALA A 253 -13.39 -3.08 21.30
N ARG A 254 -14.62 -3.41 20.85
CA ARG A 254 -14.91 -4.02 19.55
C ARG A 254 -16.02 -3.24 18.86
N PRO A 255 -15.74 -2.03 18.32
CA PRO A 255 -16.77 -1.21 17.70
C PRO A 255 -17.45 -1.94 16.54
N ALA A 256 -18.78 -1.80 16.44
CA ALA A 256 -19.55 -2.40 15.34
C ALA A 256 -19.04 -1.90 13.98
N GLY A 257 -19.01 -2.80 12.98
CA GLY A 257 -18.53 -2.47 11.63
C GLY A 257 -17.02 -2.30 11.49
N ALA A 258 -16.24 -2.28 12.58
CA ALA A 258 -14.80 -2.12 12.52
C ALA A 258 -14.11 -3.41 12.03
N ARG A 259 -13.00 -3.28 11.29
CA ARG A 259 -12.33 -4.41 10.61
C ARG A 259 -12.03 -5.59 11.54
N ILE A 260 -11.40 -5.33 12.69
CA ILE A 260 -11.00 -6.38 13.64
C ILE A 260 -12.19 -6.96 14.41
N THR A 261 -13.34 -6.26 14.42
CA THR A 261 -14.60 -6.79 14.95
C THR A 261 -15.25 -7.74 13.94
N LEU A 262 -15.23 -7.38 12.65
CA LEU A 262 -15.89 -8.16 11.59
C LEU A 262 -15.08 -9.39 11.15
N PHE A 263 -13.75 -9.32 11.18
CA PHE A 263 -12.91 -10.32 10.52
C PHE A 263 -11.73 -10.75 11.40
N GLU A 264 -11.72 -12.02 11.80
CA GLU A 264 -10.67 -12.59 12.64
C GLU A 264 -9.32 -12.78 11.92
N ARG A 265 -9.29 -12.75 10.59
CA ARG A 265 -8.06 -12.98 9.81
C ARG A 265 -7.00 -11.87 10.00
N PHE A 266 -7.41 -10.65 10.34
CA PHE A 266 -6.51 -9.50 10.40
C PHE A 266 -5.73 -9.44 11.73
N GLN A 267 -4.75 -10.33 11.88
CA GLN A 267 -4.02 -10.50 13.15
C GLN A 267 -2.67 -9.76 13.22
N ARG A 268 -2.21 -9.15 12.12
CA ARG A 268 -0.85 -8.56 12.01
C ARG A 268 -0.51 -7.60 13.16
N TYR A 269 -1.48 -6.78 13.58
CA TYR A 269 -1.32 -5.74 14.59
C TYR A 269 -2.02 -6.07 15.92
N SER A 270 -2.53 -7.29 16.07
CA SER A 270 -3.35 -7.71 17.22
C SER A 270 -2.57 -8.49 18.29
N LYS A 271 -1.26 -8.70 18.08
CA LYS A 271 -0.40 -9.39 19.05
C LYS A 271 -0.26 -8.54 20.32
N PRO A 272 -0.13 -9.14 21.52
CA PRO A 272 -0.09 -8.40 22.79
C PRO A 272 0.89 -7.23 22.80
N GLN A 273 2.09 -7.44 22.26
CA GLN A 273 3.11 -6.41 22.19
C GLN A 273 2.71 -5.25 21.25
N ALA A 274 2.05 -5.53 20.12
CA ALA A 274 1.57 -4.49 19.22
C ALA A 274 0.42 -3.68 19.83
N VAL A 275 -0.45 -4.33 20.61
CA VAL A 275 -1.51 -3.68 21.36
C VAL A 275 -0.93 -2.76 22.44
N GLU A 276 0.04 -3.24 23.21
CA GLU A 276 0.72 -2.41 24.24
C GLU A 276 1.38 -1.17 23.63
N ALA A 277 2.14 -1.33 22.55
CA ALA A 277 2.75 -0.21 21.84
C ALA A 277 1.70 0.78 21.30
N THR A 278 0.59 0.26 20.78
CA THR A 278 -0.54 1.09 20.32
C THR A 278 -1.07 1.97 21.44
N SER A 279 -1.34 1.41 22.62
CA SER A 279 -1.86 2.18 23.76
C SER A 279 -0.89 3.29 24.20
N ARG A 280 0.44 3.03 24.14
CA ARG A 280 1.46 4.05 24.43
C ARG A 280 1.43 5.21 23.44
N TYR A 281 1.33 4.94 22.13
CA TYR A 281 1.21 5.99 21.12
C TYR A 281 -0.13 6.74 21.18
N VAL A 282 -1.23 6.04 21.45
CA VAL A 282 -2.55 6.66 21.64
C VAL A 282 -2.54 7.60 22.85
N ALA A 283 -1.93 7.18 23.96
CA ALA A 283 -1.76 8.03 25.13
C ALA A 283 -0.89 9.25 24.82
N LEU A 284 0.23 9.07 24.12
CA LEU A 284 1.11 10.16 23.70
C LEU A 284 0.36 11.20 22.83
N ALA A 285 -0.39 10.75 21.82
CA ALA A 285 -1.20 11.62 20.97
C ALA A 285 -2.18 12.47 21.80
N ARG A 286 -2.90 11.82 22.74
CA ARG A 286 -3.86 12.49 23.63
C ARG A 286 -3.20 13.51 24.56
N ARG A 287 -2.00 13.23 25.10
CA ARG A 287 -1.25 14.19 25.93
C ARG A 287 -0.91 15.48 25.17
N HIS A 288 -0.67 15.36 23.86
CA HIS A 288 -0.39 16.48 22.97
C HIS A 288 -1.66 17.08 22.32
N GLY A 289 -2.85 16.68 22.77
CA GLY A 289 -4.12 17.23 22.28
C GLY A 289 -4.46 16.85 20.83
N LEU A 290 -3.85 15.80 20.29
CA LEU A 290 -4.04 15.35 18.90
C LEU A 290 -4.96 14.12 18.85
N SER A 291 -5.72 14.00 17.75
CA SER A 291 -6.36 12.73 17.41
C SER A 291 -5.28 11.65 17.24
N PRO A 292 -5.44 10.46 17.83
CA PRO A 292 -4.50 9.35 17.61
C PRO A 292 -4.35 8.98 16.12
N ALA A 293 -5.42 9.07 15.33
CA ALA A 293 -5.36 8.80 13.91
C ALA A 293 -4.51 9.84 13.17
N GLN A 294 -4.78 11.13 13.38
CA GLN A 294 -4.00 12.20 12.76
C GLN A 294 -2.54 12.21 13.24
N PHE A 295 -2.30 11.93 14.52
CA PHE A 295 -0.95 11.81 15.07
C PHE A 295 -0.14 10.73 14.35
N ALA A 296 -0.70 9.52 14.21
CA ALA A 296 -0.04 8.42 13.52
C ALA A 296 0.19 8.70 12.03
N LEU A 297 -0.78 9.31 11.35
CA LEU A 297 -0.65 9.67 9.94
C LEU A 297 0.36 10.81 9.72
N ALA A 298 0.37 11.83 10.56
CA ALA A 298 1.33 12.94 10.51
C ALA A 298 2.77 12.47 10.71
N PHE A 299 2.98 11.49 11.60
CA PHE A 299 4.29 10.83 11.74
C PHE A 299 4.74 10.23 10.40
N VAL A 300 3.88 9.45 9.73
CA VAL A 300 4.19 8.85 8.43
C VAL A 300 4.44 9.92 7.36
N ASN A 301 3.59 10.95 7.28
CA ASN A 301 3.70 12.05 6.32
C ASN A 301 5.03 12.81 6.47
N SER A 302 5.54 12.94 7.70
CA SER A 302 6.78 13.68 8.00
C SER A 302 8.06 13.00 7.50
N ARG A 303 8.01 11.72 7.10
CA ARG A 303 9.21 10.98 6.70
C ARG A 303 9.64 11.37 5.29
N PRO A 304 10.95 11.63 5.05
CA PRO A 304 11.43 12.07 3.75
C PRO A 304 11.32 11.00 2.67
N PHE A 305 11.37 9.71 3.05
CA PHE A 305 11.26 8.60 2.11
C PHE A 305 9.81 8.27 1.69
N VAL A 306 8.80 8.78 2.39
CA VAL A 306 7.38 8.53 2.08
C VAL A 306 6.92 9.44 0.94
N HIS A 307 6.70 8.90 -0.25
CA HIS A 307 6.19 9.68 -1.38
C HIS A 307 4.68 9.83 -1.34
N SER A 308 3.97 8.82 -0.83
CA SER A 308 2.55 8.92 -0.50
C SER A 308 2.21 7.98 0.66
N ASN A 309 1.29 8.43 1.51
CA ASN A 309 0.70 7.69 2.61
C ASN A 309 -0.69 7.19 2.20
N LEU A 310 -0.83 5.88 1.94
CA LEU A 310 -2.07 5.25 1.49
C LEU A 310 -3.02 5.04 2.67
N ILE A 311 -3.91 6.01 2.87
CA ILE A 311 -4.94 5.95 3.90
C ILE A 311 -6.11 5.08 3.45
N GLY A 312 -6.77 4.43 4.40
CA GLY A 312 -8.01 3.69 4.16
C GLY A 312 -9.11 4.17 5.10
N ALA A 313 -10.34 4.21 4.60
CA ALA A 313 -11.50 4.66 5.36
C ALA A 313 -12.73 3.81 4.99
N THR A 314 -13.60 3.57 5.98
CA THR A 314 -14.91 2.94 5.73
C THR A 314 -16.08 3.92 5.86
N SER A 315 -15.82 5.17 6.26
CA SER A 315 -16.79 6.26 6.25
C SER A 315 -16.14 7.55 5.76
N LEU A 316 -16.95 8.48 5.27
CA LEU A 316 -16.47 9.82 4.89
C LEU A 316 -15.86 10.58 6.07
N GLU A 317 -16.34 10.39 7.29
CA GLU A 317 -15.78 11.06 8.48
C GLU A 317 -14.33 10.62 8.74
N GLN A 318 -14.06 9.31 8.65
CA GLN A 318 -12.69 8.79 8.75
C GLN A 318 -11.81 9.33 7.62
N LEU A 319 -12.35 9.39 6.40
CA LEU A 319 -11.60 9.93 5.26
C LEU A 319 -11.25 11.42 5.47
N LYS A 320 -12.20 12.22 5.94
CA LYS A 320 -12.02 13.64 6.29
C LYS A 320 -10.92 13.81 7.35
N GLU A 321 -11.01 13.08 8.45
CA GLU A 321 -10.02 13.11 9.54
C GLU A 321 -8.63 12.73 9.03
N ASN A 322 -8.56 11.63 8.27
CA ASN A 322 -7.30 11.11 7.74
C ASN A 322 -6.64 12.09 6.74
N ILE A 323 -7.40 12.69 5.82
CA ILE A 323 -6.88 13.70 4.90
C ILE A 323 -6.41 14.95 5.66
N GLY A 324 -7.14 15.37 6.70
CA GLY A 324 -6.76 16.49 7.56
C GLY A 324 -5.44 16.30 8.31
N SER A 325 -4.86 15.08 8.34
CA SER A 325 -3.52 14.87 8.88
C SER A 325 -2.41 15.60 8.12
N ILE A 326 -2.68 16.09 6.90
CA ILE A 326 -1.74 16.92 6.13
C ILE A 326 -1.41 18.24 6.83
N ASP A 327 -2.32 18.76 7.65
CA ASP A 327 -2.16 20.04 8.34
C ASP A 327 -1.52 19.89 9.74
N VAL A 328 -1.26 18.65 10.18
CA VAL A 328 -0.69 18.36 11.50
C VAL A 328 0.83 18.30 11.41
N LYS A 329 1.50 19.22 12.10
CA LYS A 329 2.96 19.25 12.24
C LYS A 329 3.37 18.77 13.62
N LEU A 330 4.07 17.65 13.68
CA LEU A 330 4.68 17.15 14.92
C LEU A 330 5.97 17.94 15.19
N SER A 331 6.13 18.46 16.41
CA SER A 331 7.35 19.16 16.82
C SER A 331 8.50 18.18 17.03
N ASP A 332 9.74 18.68 17.01
CA ASP A 332 10.93 17.86 17.27
C ASP A 332 10.87 17.17 18.64
N ALA A 333 10.29 17.84 19.65
CA ALA A 333 10.08 17.26 20.97
C ALA A 333 9.11 16.06 20.94
N VAL A 334 8.01 16.17 20.18
CA VAL A 334 7.05 15.06 20.00
C VAL A 334 7.68 13.91 19.23
N LEU A 335 8.46 14.21 18.19
CA LEU A 335 9.19 13.20 17.42
C LEU A 335 10.20 12.45 18.31
N ALA A 336 10.91 13.15 19.20
CA ALA A 336 11.80 12.52 20.18
C ALA A 336 11.05 11.61 21.17
N GLU A 337 9.86 11.98 21.62
CA GLU A 337 9.01 11.08 22.44
C GLU A 337 8.55 9.84 21.67
N ILE A 338 8.21 9.98 20.37
CA ILE A 338 7.88 8.84 19.51
C ILE A 338 9.09 7.91 19.38
N ASP A 339 10.28 8.45 19.15
CA ASP A 339 11.51 7.66 19.01
C ASP A 339 11.86 6.94 20.31
N ALA A 340 11.71 7.60 21.47
CA ALA A 340 11.90 6.95 22.77
C ALA A 340 10.93 5.77 23.00
N LEU A 341 9.67 5.88 22.57
CA LEU A 341 8.73 4.74 22.61
C LEU A 341 9.13 3.62 21.65
N HIS A 342 9.65 3.97 20.47
CA HIS A 342 10.11 2.99 19.50
C HIS A 342 11.35 2.23 19.97
N GLU A 343 12.29 2.89 20.64
CA GLU A 343 13.49 2.28 21.21
C GLU A 343 13.17 1.25 22.29
N LEU A 344 12.15 1.52 23.12
CA LEU A 344 11.68 0.56 24.13
C LEU A 344 11.11 -0.72 23.51
N GLN A 345 10.51 -0.61 22.33
CA GLN A 345 9.83 -1.72 21.69
C GLN A 345 9.87 -1.58 20.16
N PRO A 346 11.00 -1.93 19.53
CA PRO A 346 11.19 -1.72 18.10
C PRO A 346 10.34 -2.70 17.30
N ASN A 347 9.65 -2.17 16.28
CA ASN A 347 8.94 -2.93 15.24
C ASN A 347 8.05 -4.06 15.78
N PRO A 348 7.06 -3.79 16.66
CA PRO A 348 6.25 -4.82 17.30
C PRO A 348 5.31 -5.57 16.34
N ALA A 349 5.09 -5.03 15.12
CA ALA A 349 4.21 -5.61 14.10
C ALA A 349 4.83 -5.56 12.69
N PRO A 350 5.91 -6.34 12.43
CA PRO A 350 6.63 -6.32 11.16
C PRO A 350 5.79 -6.77 9.96
#